data_AF-A0A944DRM0-F1
#
_entry.id   AF-A0A944DRM0-F1
#
_cell.length_a   1.000
_cell.length_b   1.000
_cell.length_c   1.000
_cell.angle_alpha   90.00
_cell.angle_beta   90.00
_cell.angle_gamma   90.00
#
_symmetry.space_group_name_H-M   'P 1'
#
loop_
_entity.id
_entity.type
_entity.pdbx_description
1 polymer ?
#
loop_
_entity_poly.entity_id
_entity_poly.type
_entity_poly.pdbx_seq_one_letter_code
_entity_poly.pdbx_strand_id
1 'polypeptide(L)'
;MDDPTYVEVHDLLADMNLSYPFVIVERTDREPVDQHFIQVHFNDDLSYQVEYREELHFQAHVPSQGPVIGPEPVAKIIDDWMRDGDTWRTALPWTPLFPVEKR
;
A
#
# COMPACT_ATOMS: atom_id res chain seq x y z
N MET A 1 14.45 6.46 -2.54
CA MET A 1 15.16 5.34 -1.88
C MET A 1 14.93 4.16 -2.79
N ASP A 2 15.97 3.39 -3.09
CA ASP A 2 15.88 2.28 -4.03
C ASP A 2 16.04 0.96 -3.26
N ASP A 3 15.29 -0.07 -3.66
CA ASP A 3 15.26 -1.40 -3.02
C ASP A 3 15.07 -1.36 -1.48
N PRO A 4 13.99 -0.74 -0.98
CA PRO A 4 13.80 -0.56 0.45
C PRO A 4 13.60 -1.89 1.18
N THR A 5 14.21 -2.03 2.34
CA THR A 5 13.96 -3.17 3.23
C THR A 5 12.61 -3.04 3.94
N TYR A 6 12.09 -4.14 4.48
CA TYR A 6 10.90 -4.13 5.36
C TYR A 6 10.98 -3.07 6.46
N VAL A 7 12.15 -2.92 7.08
CA VAL A 7 12.36 -1.96 8.18
C VAL A 7 12.24 -0.53 7.67
N GLU A 8 12.82 -0.22 6.51
CA GLU A 8 12.72 1.12 5.92
C GLU A 8 11.29 1.45 5.48
N VAL A 9 10.55 0.49 4.93
CA VAL A 9 9.11 0.65 4.63
C VAL A 9 8.33 0.90 5.92
N HIS A 10 8.58 0.11 6.96
CA HIS A 10 7.91 0.26 8.24
C HIS A 10 8.17 1.65 8.86
N ASP A 11 9.42 2.09 8.90
CA ASP A 11 9.80 3.38 9.46
C ASP A 11 9.19 4.54 8.65
N LEU A 12 9.19 4.45 7.32
CA LEU A 12 8.57 5.45 6.46
C LEU A 12 7.05 5.57 6.70
N LEU A 13 6.37 4.44 6.90
CA LEU A 13 4.95 4.43 7.26
C LEU A 13 4.72 4.98 8.68
N ALA A 14 5.63 4.72 9.62
CA ALA A 14 5.54 5.22 10.99
C ALA A 14 5.72 6.75 11.07
N ASP A 15 6.48 7.33 10.14
CA ASP A 15 6.74 8.77 10.06
C ASP A 15 5.61 9.56 9.35
N MET A 16 4.63 8.87 8.75
CA MET A 16 3.48 9.51 8.11
C MET A 16 2.70 10.39 9.10
N ASN A 17 2.21 11.51 8.60
CA ASN A 17 1.36 12.44 9.35
C ASN A 17 0.55 13.30 8.39
N LEU A 18 -0.32 14.17 8.91
CA LEU A 18 -1.19 14.99 8.06
C LEU A 18 -0.44 15.98 7.13
N SER A 19 0.84 16.28 7.41
CA SER A 19 1.67 17.08 6.50
C SER A 19 2.38 16.23 5.43
N TYR A 20 2.62 14.95 5.73
CA TYR A 20 3.21 13.96 4.83
C TYR A 20 2.34 12.70 4.80
N PRO A 21 1.13 12.77 4.19
CA PRO A 21 0.12 11.74 4.36
C PRO A 21 0.24 10.61 3.34
N PHE A 22 1.30 10.56 2.53
CA PHE A 22 1.45 9.55 1.47
C PHE A 22 2.80 8.85 1.52
N VAL A 23 2.78 7.55 1.25
CA VAL A 23 3.92 6.71 0.90
C VAL A 23 3.58 5.97 -0.38
N ILE A 24 4.50 5.96 -1.34
CA ILE A 24 4.34 5.23 -2.60
C ILE A 24 5.58 4.35 -2.79
N VAL A 25 5.34 3.07 -3.05
CA VAL A 25 6.38 2.09 -3.40
C VAL A 25 6.11 1.62 -4.81
N GLU A 26 7.08 1.79 -5.71
CA GLU A 26 6.97 1.49 -7.13
C GLU A 26 7.91 0.34 -7.50
N ARG A 27 7.48 -0.51 -8.43
CA ARG A 27 8.32 -1.52 -9.06
C ARG A 27 8.78 -1.04 -10.41
N THR A 28 10.07 -0.78 -10.49
CA THR A 28 10.76 -0.34 -11.73
C THR A 28 11.29 -1.51 -12.55
N ASP A 29 11.14 -2.75 -12.07
CA ASP A 29 11.58 -3.98 -12.72
C ASP A 29 10.45 -4.65 -13.55
N ARG A 30 9.30 -3.98 -13.70
CA ARG A 30 8.11 -4.47 -14.41
C ARG A 30 7.68 -3.49 -15.49
N GLU A 31 7.10 -4.04 -16.56
CA GLU A 31 6.51 -3.28 -17.68
C GLU A 31 4.97 -3.40 -17.65
N PRO A 32 4.20 -2.33 -17.94
CA PRO A 32 4.68 -0.99 -18.29
C PRO A 32 5.29 -0.27 -17.09
N VAL A 33 6.33 0.53 -17.35
CA VAL A 33 6.88 1.49 -16.38
C VAL A 33 5.74 2.37 -15.83
N ASP A 34 5.83 2.72 -14.55
CA ASP A 34 4.86 3.53 -13.80
C ASP A 34 3.46 2.89 -13.63
N GLN A 35 3.31 1.60 -13.92
CA GLN A 35 2.05 0.86 -13.73
C GLN A 35 2.07 -0.17 -12.61
N HIS A 36 3.15 -0.23 -11.82
CA HIS A 36 3.29 -1.21 -10.75
C HIS A 36 3.63 -0.49 -9.44
N PHE A 37 2.62 -0.17 -8.64
CA PHE A 37 2.82 0.53 -7.38
C PHE A 37 1.85 0.09 -6.28
N ILE A 38 2.27 0.28 -5.03
CA ILE A 38 1.40 0.40 -3.87
C ILE A 38 1.49 1.83 -3.34
N GLN A 39 0.34 2.45 -3.12
CA GLN A 39 0.21 3.74 -2.45
C GLN A 39 -0.51 3.56 -1.12
N VAL A 40 0.00 4.22 -0.09
CA VAL A 40 -0.62 4.32 1.23
C VAL A 40 -0.91 5.78 1.51
N HIS A 41 -2.16 6.07 1.84
CA HIS A 41 -2.59 7.37 2.34
C HIS A 41 -3.01 7.27 3.80
N PHE A 42 -2.53 8.18 4.63
CA PHE A 42 -2.89 8.30 6.04
C PHE A 42 -4.04 9.29 6.21
N ASN A 43 -5.18 8.79 6.68
CA ASN A 43 -6.40 9.57 6.84
C ASN A 43 -6.41 10.36 8.16
N ASP A 44 -7.30 11.35 8.26
CA ASP A 44 -7.47 12.20 9.45
C ASP A 44 -7.99 11.43 10.69
N ASP A 45 -8.69 10.33 10.47
CA ASP A 45 -9.18 9.39 11.49
C ASP A 45 -8.13 8.35 11.94
N LEU A 46 -6.85 8.53 11.54
CA LEU A 46 -5.73 7.63 11.81
C LEU A 46 -5.88 6.23 11.19
N SER A 47 -6.76 6.07 10.20
CA SER A 47 -6.82 4.89 9.34
C SER A 47 -5.90 5.04 8.13
N TYR A 48 -5.71 3.95 7.38
CA TYR A 48 -5.03 3.99 6.10
C TYR A 48 -5.99 3.68 4.96
N GLN A 49 -5.81 4.38 3.85
CA GLN A 49 -6.30 3.97 2.55
C GLN A 49 -5.11 3.39 1.78
N VAL A 50 -5.23 2.12 1.36
CA VAL A 50 -4.20 1.43 0.59
C VAL A 50 -4.71 1.20 -0.81
N GLU A 51 -3.91 1.56 -1.80
CA GLU A 51 -4.17 1.39 -3.21
C GLU A 51 -3.04 0.59 -3.82
N TYR A 52 -3.35 -0.28 -4.79
CA TYR A 52 -2.34 -0.88 -5.63
C TYR A 52 -2.76 -0.81 -7.09
N ARG A 53 -1.77 -0.61 -7.96
CA ARG A 53 -1.92 -0.62 -9.39
C ARG A 53 -0.97 -1.64 -10.00
N GLU A 54 -1.54 -2.49 -10.82
CA GLU A 54 -0.86 -3.28 -11.85
C GLU A 54 -1.55 -2.91 -13.18
N GLU A 55 -2.17 -3.87 -13.87
CA GLU A 55 -3.06 -3.58 -15.01
C GLU A 55 -4.38 -2.93 -14.59
N LEU A 56 -4.89 -3.35 -13.43
CA LEU A 56 -6.11 -2.85 -12.81
C LEU A 56 -5.74 -2.12 -11.51
N HIS A 57 -6.60 -1.18 -11.11
CA HIS A 57 -6.41 -0.39 -9.90
C HIS A 57 -7.41 -0.84 -8.83
N PHE A 58 -6.89 -1.22 -7.67
CA PHE A 58 -7.67 -1.66 -6.52
C PHE A 58 -7.35 -0.83 -5.29
N GLN A 59 -8.27 -0.86 -4.34
CA GLN A 59 -8.21 -0.11 -3.10
C GLN A 59 -8.74 -0.94 -1.93
N ALA A 60 -8.25 -0.65 -0.73
CA ALA A 60 -8.75 -1.19 0.53
C ALA A 60 -8.55 -0.18 1.67
N HIS A 61 -9.52 -0.17 2.58
CA HIS A 61 -9.45 0.59 3.81
C HIS A 61 -8.90 -0.28 4.94
N VAL A 62 -7.91 0.23 5.67
CA VAL A 62 -7.35 -0.40 6.87
C VAL A 62 -7.75 0.47 8.07
N PRO A 63 -8.72 0.01 8.90
CA PRO A 63 -9.17 0.79 10.05
C PRO A 63 -8.04 1.14 11.00
N SER A 64 -8.15 2.28 11.69
CA SER A 64 -7.20 2.62 12.76
C SER A 64 -7.15 1.50 13.79
N GLN A 65 -5.95 0.97 14.01
CA GLN A 65 -5.71 -0.12 14.98
C GLN A 65 -5.39 0.42 16.38
N GLY A 66 -5.61 1.72 16.61
CA GLY A 66 -5.23 2.42 17.83
C GLY A 66 -3.72 2.72 17.91
N PRO A 67 -3.28 3.45 18.94
CA PRO A 67 -1.91 3.99 19.03
C PRO A 67 -0.82 2.93 19.27
N VAL A 68 -1.16 1.66 19.46
CA VAL A 68 -0.22 0.59 19.86
C VAL A 68 0.20 -0.31 18.70
N ILE A 69 -0.65 -0.48 17.69
CA ILE A 69 -0.45 -1.51 16.64
C ILE A 69 0.41 -1.00 15.47
N GLY A 70 0.66 0.31 15.39
CA GLY A 70 1.57 0.89 14.40
C GLY A 70 1.16 0.60 12.94
N PRO A 71 2.07 0.82 11.98
CA PRO A 71 1.82 0.54 10.56
C PRO A 71 2.03 -0.92 10.16
N GLU A 72 2.25 -1.82 11.13
CA GLU A 72 2.68 -3.21 10.87
C GLU A 72 1.80 -3.98 9.88
N PRO A 73 0.45 -3.90 9.91
CA PRO A 73 -0.39 -4.58 8.93
C PRO A 73 -0.12 -4.11 7.49
N VAL A 74 0.09 -2.80 7.30
CA VAL A 74 0.35 -2.21 5.97
C VAL A 74 1.77 -2.52 5.51
N ALA A 75 2.75 -2.44 6.41
CA ALA A 75 4.14 -2.77 6.11
C ALA A 75 4.31 -4.22 5.61
N LYS A 76 3.60 -5.18 6.21
CA LYS A 76 3.62 -6.59 5.79
C LYS A 76 3.03 -6.81 4.40
N ILE A 77 1.99 -6.07 4.04
CA ILE A 77 1.38 -6.14 2.70
C ILE A 77 2.37 -5.65 1.65
N ILE A 78 3.05 -4.54 1.92
CA ILE A 78 4.06 -3.98 1.02
C ILE A 78 5.24 -4.92 0.88
N ASP A 79 5.78 -5.46 1.98
CA ASP A 79 6.94 -6.39 1.91
C ASP A 79 6.60 -7.68 1.17
N ASP A 80 5.41 -8.24 1.38
CA ASP A 80 4.96 -9.42 0.62
C ASP A 80 4.80 -9.09 -0.87
N TRP A 81 4.22 -7.93 -1.22
CA TRP A 81 4.12 -7.49 -2.61
C TRP A 81 5.48 -7.25 -3.28
N MET A 82 6.41 -6.59 -2.58
CA MET A 82 7.77 -6.34 -3.06
C MET A 82 8.53 -7.62 -3.38
N ARG A 83 8.26 -8.70 -2.63
CA ARG A 83 8.93 -10.00 -2.75
C ARG A 83 8.24 -10.97 -3.70
N ASP A 84 7.27 -10.50 -4.51
CA ASP A 84 6.44 -11.37 -5.36
C ASP A 84 5.70 -12.45 -4.55
N GLY A 85 5.32 -12.13 -3.32
CA GLY A 85 4.51 -12.98 -2.46
C GLY A 85 3.04 -13.04 -2.89
N ASP A 86 2.33 -14.04 -2.37
CA ASP A 86 0.96 -14.35 -2.77
C ASP A 86 -0.11 -13.93 -1.76
N THR A 87 0.30 -13.54 -0.54
CA THR A 87 -0.64 -13.34 0.57
C THR A 87 -1.29 -11.96 0.54
N TRP A 88 -0.58 -10.93 0.08
CA TRP A 88 -1.05 -9.53 0.05
C TRP A 88 -2.36 -9.35 -0.71
N ARG A 89 -2.59 -10.13 -1.79
CA ARG A 89 -3.83 -10.11 -2.60
C ARG A 89 -5.08 -10.56 -1.82
N THR A 90 -4.89 -11.24 -0.70
CA THR A 90 -5.99 -11.73 0.17
C THR A 90 -5.94 -11.15 1.58
N ALA A 91 -4.88 -10.40 1.90
CA ALA A 91 -4.67 -9.79 3.22
C ALA A 91 -5.67 -8.67 3.52
N LEU A 92 -6.23 -8.01 2.50
CA LEU A 92 -7.23 -6.96 2.63
C LEU A 92 -8.46 -7.23 1.75
N PRO A 93 -9.63 -6.65 2.11
CA PRO A 93 -10.83 -6.71 1.28
C PRO A 93 -10.70 -5.76 0.07
N TRP A 94 -9.82 -6.10 -0.87
CA TRP A 94 -9.57 -5.28 -2.06
C TRP A 94 -10.83 -5.11 -2.91
N THR A 95 -11.05 -3.89 -3.38
CA THR A 95 -12.14 -3.53 -4.28
C THR A 95 -11.59 -2.75 -5.46
N PRO A 96 -12.13 -2.92 -6.69
CA PRO A 96 -11.71 -2.09 -7.81
C PRO A 96 -11.92 -0.60 -7.50
N LEU A 97 -10.90 0.22 -7.76
CA LEU A 97 -11.01 1.68 -7.59
C LEU A 97 -11.99 2.28 -8.61
N PHE A 98 -11.96 1.74 -9.83
CA PHE A 98 -12.89 2.10 -10.89
C PHE A 98 -13.80 0.92 -11.19
N PRO A 99 -15.10 1.14 -11.48
CA PRO A 99 -15.96 0.09 -11.98
C PRO A 99 -15.34 -0.54 -13.23
N VAL A 100 -15.21 -1.86 -13.25
CA VAL A 100 -14.88 -2.55 -14.51
C VAL A 100 -16.09 -2.36 -15.42
N GLU A 101 -15.99 -1.43 -16.38
CA GLU A 101 -17.04 -1.25 -17.38
C GLU A 101 -17.30 -2.61 -18.03
N LYS A 102 -18.53 -3.11 -17.91
CA LYS A 102 -18.97 -4.30 -18.63
C LYS A 102 -18.93 -3.95 -20.12
N ARG A 103 -17.90 -4.42 -20.82
CA ARG A 103 -17.84 -4.40 -22.28
C ARG A 103 -18.89 -5.33 -22.88
#